data_AF-I4AGI6-F1
#
_entry.id   AF-I4AGI6-F1
#
_cell.length_a   1.000
_cell.length_b   1.000
_cell.length_c   1.000
_cell.angle_alpha   90.00
_cell.angle_beta   90.00
_cell.angle_gamma   90.00
#
_symmetry.space_group_name_H-M   'P 1'
#
loop_
_entity.id
_entity.type
_entity.pdbx_description
1 polymer ?
#
loop_
_entity_poly.entity_id
_entity_poly.type
_entity_poly.pdbx_seq_one_letter_code
_entity_poly.pdbx_strand_id
1 'polypeptide(L)'
;MSYSVHRLNIQNHFHIIGRQDGITGDTIKANDEIVFCASCQSVFLKDSWEYMSKNHCNQSETLDFVPSPVPKLVVSRNSKNKRNRNEIVIFEIRNEFLHATDAILKEFIVGFVDFFVEALAKIALLLLLVSPFALIALIFTFILKTFNIEINAAIIFFILLFSTVAGILASYLLGHYFSKKLRNSLNFNLENISLINYRPKLKILQTGIEVEKKFYYYNQIARINSYKTGKNHKLAIEFKDKHTITKEFPAKDYERTKPFYLALAWAAQFVEINFYTRDEREYGLMKSIEKNYAGRIWVADNFIAS
;
A
#
# COMPACT_ATOMS: atom_id res chain seq x y z
N MET A 1 -0.10 -48.31 -3.24
CA MET A 1 0.26 -46.88 -3.22
C MET A 1 -1.00 -46.06 -3.44
N SER A 2 -1.31 -45.12 -2.55
CA SER A 2 -2.46 -44.22 -2.71
C SER A 2 -2.08 -43.09 -3.68
N TYR A 3 -2.84 -42.94 -4.76
CA TYR A 3 -2.76 -41.78 -5.65
C TYR A 3 -4.12 -41.09 -5.68
N SER A 4 -4.15 -39.77 -5.83
CA SER A 4 -5.38 -39.00 -6.00
C SER A 4 -5.51 -38.56 -7.44
N VAL A 5 -6.60 -38.97 -8.09
CA VAL A 5 -7.02 -38.44 -9.38
C VAL A 5 -7.72 -37.12 -9.12
N HIS A 6 -7.31 -36.08 -9.86
CA HIS A 6 -7.87 -34.75 -9.72
C HIS A 6 -8.32 -34.22 -11.08
N ARG A 7 -9.54 -33.69 -11.15
CA ARG A 7 -10.06 -33.11 -12.39
C ARG A 7 -9.74 -31.61 -12.46
N LEU A 8 -9.14 -31.19 -13.57
CA LEU A 8 -8.70 -29.82 -13.76
C LEU A 8 -9.87 -28.88 -14.06
N ASN A 9 -9.96 -27.81 -13.29
CA ASN A 9 -10.80 -26.63 -13.57
C ASN A 9 -9.92 -25.42 -13.88
N ILE A 10 -10.24 -24.69 -14.94
CA ILE A 10 -9.49 -23.52 -15.41
C ILE A 10 -9.31 -22.41 -14.35
N GLN A 11 -10.28 -22.26 -13.44
CA GLN A 11 -10.25 -21.24 -12.40
C GLN A 11 -9.20 -21.52 -11.32
N ASN A 12 -8.95 -22.80 -11.02
CA ASN A 12 -8.13 -23.20 -9.88
C ASN A 12 -6.77 -23.79 -10.30
N HIS A 13 -6.61 -24.18 -11.57
CA HIS A 13 -5.46 -24.94 -12.05
C HIS A 13 -4.79 -24.33 -13.28
N PHE A 14 -4.85 -23.00 -13.43
CA PHE A 14 -4.21 -22.29 -14.54
C PHE A 14 -2.70 -22.54 -14.64
N HIS A 15 -2.04 -22.92 -13.54
CA HIS A 15 -0.60 -23.22 -13.48
C HIS A 15 -0.24 -24.61 -14.03
N ILE A 16 -1.23 -25.49 -14.24
CA ILE A 16 -1.06 -26.85 -14.79
C ILE A 16 -1.56 -26.91 -16.24
N ILE A 17 -2.68 -26.25 -16.53
CA ILE A 17 -3.28 -26.23 -17.86
C ILE A 17 -2.34 -25.55 -18.85
N GLY A 18 -2.06 -26.21 -19.98
CA GLY A 18 -1.14 -25.76 -21.03
C GLY A 18 0.25 -26.38 -20.95
N ARG A 19 0.57 -27.15 -19.90
CA ARG A 19 1.82 -27.93 -19.82
C ARG A 19 1.74 -29.19 -20.69
N GLN A 20 2.90 -29.74 -21.06
CA GLN A 20 2.98 -31.04 -21.71
C GLN A 20 3.10 -32.16 -20.66
N ASP A 21 2.39 -33.25 -20.88
CA ASP A 21 2.58 -34.50 -20.15
C ASP A 21 3.99 -35.05 -20.42
N GLY A 22 4.73 -35.35 -19.36
CA GLY A 22 6.11 -35.83 -19.47
C GLY A 22 6.27 -37.24 -20.03
N ILE A 23 5.17 -37.98 -20.21
CA ILE A 23 5.16 -39.36 -20.74
C ILE A 23 4.67 -39.37 -22.19
N THR A 24 3.51 -38.76 -22.47
CA THR A 24 2.91 -38.79 -23.83
C THR A 24 3.29 -37.57 -24.67
N GLY A 25 3.72 -36.47 -24.05
CA GLY A 25 3.93 -35.20 -24.73
C GLY A 25 2.64 -34.47 -25.07
N ASP A 26 1.48 -34.92 -24.58
CA ASP A 26 0.19 -34.28 -24.82
C ASP A 26 0.02 -33.03 -23.96
N THR A 27 -0.66 -32.04 -24.51
CA THR A 27 -0.96 -30.82 -23.75
C THR A 27 -2.11 -31.06 -22.79
N ILE A 28 -1.87 -30.79 -21.50
CA ILE A 28 -2.86 -30.88 -20.43
C ILE A 28 -3.86 -29.74 -20.57
N LYS A 29 -5.15 -30.06 -20.68
CA LYS A 29 -6.25 -29.12 -20.91
C LYS A 29 -7.18 -29.02 -19.69
N ALA A 30 -8.09 -28.05 -19.73
CA ALA A 30 -9.16 -27.97 -18.76
C ALA A 30 -10.09 -29.19 -18.88
N ASN A 31 -10.62 -29.65 -17.75
CA ASN A 31 -11.42 -30.86 -17.57
C ASN A 31 -10.68 -32.20 -17.69
N ASP A 32 -9.39 -32.20 -18.01
CA ASP A 32 -8.59 -33.42 -17.97
C ASP A 32 -8.45 -33.95 -16.53
N GLU A 33 -8.36 -35.27 -16.41
CA GLU A 33 -8.03 -35.94 -15.16
C GLU A 33 -6.52 -36.14 -15.08
N ILE A 34 -5.93 -35.65 -14.00
CA ILE A 34 -4.50 -35.75 -13.75
C ILE A 34 -4.20 -36.54 -12.48
N VAL A 35 -2.98 -37.06 -12.40
CA VAL A 35 -2.43 -37.72 -11.22
C VAL A 35 -1.18 -36.96 -10.78
N PHE A 36 -1.12 -36.64 -9.49
CA PHE A 36 0.08 -36.09 -8.86
C PHE A 36 0.92 -37.22 -8.28
N CYS A 37 2.16 -37.35 -8.73
CA CYS A 37 3.11 -38.28 -8.11
C CYS A 37 3.71 -37.61 -6.88
N ALA A 38 3.36 -38.07 -5.68
CA ALA A 38 3.89 -37.50 -4.44
C ALA A 38 5.42 -37.65 -4.30
N SER A 39 5.97 -38.76 -4.80
CA SER A 39 7.41 -39.06 -4.70
C SER A 39 8.25 -38.18 -5.62
N CYS A 40 7.77 -37.93 -6.84
CA CYS A 40 8.49 -37.17 -7.86
C CYS A 40 8.02 -35.71 -7.96
N GLN A 41 6.95 -35.35 -7.23
CA GLN A 41 6.28 -34.04 -7.27
C GLN A 41 6.02 -33.59 -8.72
N SER A 42 5.50 -34.50 -9.53
CA SER A 42 5.21 -34.33 -10.96
C SER A 42 3.72 -34.55 -11.23
N VAL A 43 3.26 -34.08 -12.40
CA VAL A 43 1.85 -34.14 -12.81
C VAL A 43 1.73 -34.74 -14.21
N PHE A 44 0.82 -35.71 -14.36
CA PHE A 44 0.55 -36.42 -15.61
C PHE A 44 -0.95 -36.54 -15.85
N LEU A 45 -1.34 -36.77 -17.09
CA LEU A 45 -2.67 -37.27 -17.41
C LEU A 45 -2.88 -38.64 -16.75
N LYS A 46 -4.09 -38.88 -16.28
CA LYS A 46 -4.49 -40.16 -15.70
C LYS A 46 -4.22 -41.32 -16.65
N ASP A 47 -4.45 -41.12 -17.94
CA ASP A 47 -4.24 -42.13 -18.97
C ASP A 47 -2.74 -42.51 -19.07
N SER A 48 -1.84 -41.53 -18.96
CA SER A 48 -0.39 -41.75 -18.87
C SER A 48 0.01 -42.55 -17.63
N TRP A 49 -0.65 -42.31 -16.50
CA TRP A 49 -0.43 -43.06 -15.26
C TRP A 49 -0.90 -44.52 -15.37
N GLU A 50 -2.04 -44.75 -16.00
CA GLU A 50 -2.55 -46.08 -16.29
C GLU A 50 -1.65 -46.83 -17.28
N TYR A 51 -1.16 -46.13 -18.31
CA TYR A 51 -0.18 -46.65 -19.28
C TYR A 51 1.12 -47.12 -18.62
N MET A 52 1.63 -46.37 -17.63
CA MET A 52 2.80 -46.76 -16.84
C MET A 52 2.54 -47.89 -15.83
N SER A 53 1.39 -48.55 -15.89
CA SER A 53 0.98 -49.59 -14.95
C SER A 53 1.02 -49.13 -13.49
N LYS A 54 0.74 -47.83 -13.24
CA LYS A 54 0.74 -47.20 -11.92
C LYS A 54 2.12 -47.19 -11.21
N ASN A 55 3.20 -47.21 -11.99
CA ASN A 55 4.57 -47.10 -11.48
C ASN A 55 5.07 -45.65 -11.44
N HIS A 56 6.05 -45.37 -10.56
CA HIS A 56 6.65 -44.04 -10.47
C HIS A 56 7.29 -43.60 -11.79
N CYS A 57 7.13 -42.32 -12.12
CA CYS A 57 7.60 -41.75 -13.38
C CYS A 57 9.13 -41.58 -13.48
N ASN A 58 9.87 -41.75 -12.38
CA ASN A 58 11.33 -41.63 -12.29
C ASN A 58 11.93 -40.35 -12.90
N GLN A 59 11.17 -39.27 -12.95
CA GLN A 59 11.66 -37.99 -13.46
C GLN A 59 12.60 -37.34 -12.44
N SER A 60 13.72 -36.80 -12.93
CA SER A 60 14.76 -36.13 -12.13
C SER A 60 14.48 -34.65 -11.88
N GLU A 61 13.48 -34.08 -12.55
CA GLU A 61 13.11 -32.67 -12.43
C GLU A 61 11.69 -32.54 -11.86
N THR A 62 11.61 -31.75 -10.81
CA THR A 62 10.44 -31.52 -9.97
C THR A 62 9.61 -30.35 -10.49
N LEU A 63 8.29 -30.31 -10.21
CA LEU A 63 7.53 -29.07 -10.32
C LEU A 63 8.12 -28.02 -9.36
N ASP A 64 8.42 -26.81 -9.83
CA ASP A 64 8.81 -25.67 -8.97
C ASP A 64 7.77 -25.37 -7.86
N PHE A 65 6.52 -25.80 -8.07
CA PHE A 65 5.42 -25.62 -7.13
C PHE A 65 4.43 -26.78 -7.22
N VAL A 66 4.26 -27.50 -6.10
CA VAL A 66 3.15 -28.44 -5.90
C VAL A 66 2.05 -27.70 -5.15
N PRO A 67 0.81 -27.60 -5.68
CA PRO A 67 -0.28 -26.98 -4.95
C PRO A 67 -0.60 -27.81 -3.70
N SER A 68 -0.25 -27.27 -2.54
CA SER A 68 -0.72 -27.79 -1.24
C SER A 68 -2.25 -27.76 -1.22
N PRO A 69 -2.95 -28.76 -0.62
CA PRO A 69 -4.41 -28.79 -0.58
C PRO A 69 -4.93 -27.43 -0.12
N VAL A 70 -5.75 -26.80 -0.97
CA VAL A 70 -6.21 -25.42 -0.79
C VAL A 70 -6.78 -25.28 0.62
N PRO A 71 -6.16 -24.50 1.53
CA PRO A 71 -6.77 -24.25 2.83
C PRO A 71 -8.11 -23.56 2.57
N LYS A 72 -9.20 -24.18 3.03
CA LYS A 72 -10.54 -23.58 3.01
C LYS A 72 -10.52 -22.33 3.90
N LEU A 73 -10.20 -21.19 3.30
CA LEU A 73 -10.35 -19.89 3.94
C LEU A 73 -11.85 -19.57 4.01
N VAL A 74 -12.47 -19.90 5.14
CA VAL A 74 -13.79 -19.38 5.50
C VAL A 74 -13.58 -17.92 5.88
N VAL A 75 -13.81 -17.02 4.91
CA VAL A 75 -13.82 -15.58 5.16
C VAL A 75 -15.08 -15.24 5.95
N SER A 76 -14.97 -15.20 7.27
CA SER A 76 -15.91 -14.47 8.13
C SER A 76 -15.74 -12.98 7.84
N ARG A 77 -16.64 -12.39 7.06
CA ARG A 77 -16.68 -10.94 6.82
C ARG A 77 -17.97 -10.33 7.34
N ASN A 78 -17.84 -9.71 8.51
CA ASN A 78 -18.67 -8.60 8.96
C ASN A 78 -18.35 -7.37 8.11
N SER A 79 -19.19 -7.05 7.13
CA SER A 79 -19.14 -5.78 6.38
C SER A 79 -20.57 -5.31 6.10
N LYS A 80 -20.92 -4.17 6.71
CA LYS A 80 -22.27 -3.60 6.74
C LYS A 80 -22.63 -2.74 5.52
N ASN A 81 -21.93 -2.85 4.38
CA ASN A 81 -22.26 -2.04 3.20
C ASN A 81 -22.87 -2.88 2.07
N LYS A 82 -24.19 -2.76 1.92
CA LYS A 82 -25.10 -3.72 1.30
C LYS A 82 -25.79 -3.15 0.04
N ARG A 83 -25.05 -2.55 -0.91
CA ARG A 83 -25.69 -1.96 -2.11
C ARG A 83 -25.16 -2.32 -3.50
N ASN A 84 -24.18 -3.21 -3.65
CA ASN A 84 -24.00 -3.99 -4.89
C ASN A 84 -23.14 -5.21 -4.58
N ARG A 85 -23.76 -6.39 -4.59
CA ARG A 85 -23.34 -7.51 -3.72
C ARG A 85 -22.57 -8.65 -4.39
N ASN A 86 -22.34 -8.59 -5.71
CA ASN A 86 -21.83 -9.75 -6.43
C ASN A 86 -20.56 -9.49 -7.27
N GLU A 87 -20.02 -8.27 -7.28
CA GLU A 87 -18.83 -7.99 -8.07
C GLU A 87 -17.57 -8.26 -7.25
N ILE A 88 -16.82 -9.26 -7.69
CA ILE A 88 -15.50 -9.58 -7.13
C ILE A 88 -14.52 -8.53 -7.65
N VAL A 89 -13.97 -7.75 -6.72
CA VAL A 89 -12.90 -6.79 -7.01
C VAL A 89 -11.61 -7.56 -7.24
N ILE A 90 -11.06 -7.45 -8.45
CA ILE A 90 -9.82 -8.14 -8.82
C ILE A 90 -8.63 -7.27 -8.46
N PHE A 91 -8.74 -5.96 -8.76
CA PHE A 91 -7.71 -5.00 -8.44
C PHE A 91 -8.26 -3.59 -8.26
N GLU A 92 -7.66 -2.84 -7.35
CA GLU A 92 -8.05 -1.48 -7.02
C GLU A 92 -6.81 -0.59 -6.92
N ILE A 93 -6.69 0.39 -7.81
CA ILE A 93 -5.67 1.44 -7.68
C ILE A 93 -6.20 2.51 -6.72
N ARG A 94 -5.66 2.48 -5.50
CA ARG A 94 -5.89 3.53 -4.50
C ARG A 94 -4.80 4.59 -4.58
N ASN A 95 -5.18 5.84 -4.28
CA ASN A 95 -4.22 6.95 -4.12
C ASN A 95 -3.24 6.76 -2.95
N GLU A 96 -3.42 5.71 -2.13
CA GLU A 96 -2.59 5.35 -0.96
C GLU A 96 -1.07 5.31 -1.28
N PHE A 97 -0.69 5.19 -2.56
CA PHE A 97 0.70 5.23 -2.99
C PHE A 97 1.39 6.61 -2.91
N LEU A 98 0.71 7.74 -2.69
CA LEU A 98 1.37 9.03 -2.40
C LEU A 98 1.64 9.25 -0.88
N HIS A 99 1.13 8.35 -0.02
CA HIS A 99 0.99 8.65 1.41
C HIS A 99 2.17 8.31 2.32
N ALA A 100 3.17 7.54 1.89
CA ALA A 100 4.31 7.29 2.78
C ALA A 100 5.00 8.61 3.14
N THR A 101 5.17 9.51 2.16
CA THR A 101 5.77 10.82 2.38
C THR A 101 4.82 11.77 3.11
N ASP A 102 3.53 11.76 2.81
CA ASP A 102 2.57 12.69 3.43
C ASP A 102 2.23 12.31 4.89
N ALA A 103 2.17 11.02 5.21
CA ALA A 103 1.99 10.56 6.58
C ALA A 103 3.24 10.85 7.43
N ILE A 104 4.43 10.57 6.90
CA ILE A 104 5.70 10.90 7.56
C ILE A 104 5.84 12.41 7.73
N LEU A 105 5.51 13.19 6.70
CA LEU A 105 5.57 14.66 6.76
C LEU A 105 4.55 15.22 7.75
N LYS A 106 3.35 14.64 7.84
CA LYS A 106 2.34 15.04 8.83
C LYS A 106 2.79 14.73 10.26
N GLU A 107 3.28 13.52 10.52
CA GLU A 107 3.86 13.13 11.82
C GLU A 107 5.04 14.05 12.19
N PHE A 108 5.90 14.35 11.21
CA PHE A 108 7.04 15.24 11.39
C PHE A 108 6.62 16.68 11.68
N ILE A 109 5.67 17.25 10.91
CA ILE A 109 5.18 18.63 11.12
C ILE A 109 4.49 18.75 12.49
N VAL A 110 3.66 17.77 12.89
CA VAL A 110 3.01 17.78 14.20
C VAL A 110 4.05 17.70 15.32
N GLY A 111 5.00 16.77 15.23
CA GLY A 111 6.08 16.65 16.22
C GLY A 111 6.98 17.89 16.29
N PHE A 112 7.26 18.52 15.15
CA PHE A 112 8.05 19.75 15.07
C PHE A 112 7.32 20.94 15.69
N VAL A 113 6.03 21.13 15.39
CA VAL A 113 5.24 22.21 15.99
C VAL A 113 5.13 22.03 17.51
N ASP A 114 4.87 20.81 17.98
CA ASP A 114 4.83 20.51 19.41
C ASP A 114 6.16 20.85 20.12
N PHE A 115 7.28 20.47 19.50
CA PHE A 115 8.62 20.78 20.02
C PHE A 115 8.86 22.30 20.11
N PHE A 116 8.51 23.06 19.06
CA PHE A 116 8.74 24.51 19.04
C PHE A 116 7.84 25.26 20.03
N VAL A 117 6.57 24.86 20.15
CA VAL A 117 5.64 25.46 21.12
C VAL A 117 6.12 25.19 22.55
N GLU A 118 6.57 23.97 22.85
CA GLU A 118 7.11 23.63 24.17
C GLU A 118 8.40 24.42 24.48
N ALA A 119 9.31 24.53 23.51
CA ALA A 119 10.55 25.29 23.67
C ALA A 119 10.28 26.79 23.90
N LEU A 120 9.41 27.41 23.11
CA LEU A 120 9.04 28.82 23.25
C LEU A 120 8.32 29.09 24.58
N ALA A 121 7.43 28.18 25.01
CA ALA A 121 6.77 28.30 26.31
C ALA A 121 7.77 28.25 27.47
N LYS A 122 8.77 27.34 27.42
CA LYS A 122 9.84 27.27 28.41
C LYS A 122 10.71 28.53 28.45
N ILE A 123 11.07 29.08 27.28
CA ILE A 123 11.85 30.32 27.18
C ILE A 123 11.05 31.52 27.72
N ALA A 124 9.78 31.67 27.32
CA ALA A 124 8.92 32.75 27.78
C ALA A 124 8.72 32.70 29.31
N LEU A 125 8.55 31.50 29.86
CA LEU A 125 8.40 31.28 31.30
C LEU A 125 9.69 31.61 32.07
N LEU A 126 10.85 31.23 31.53
CA LEU A 126 12.15 31.59 32.08
C LEU A 126 12.30 33.12 32.14
N LEU A 127 12.00 33.82 31.05
CA LEU A 127 12.07 35.29 30.97
C LEU A 127 11.11 35.96 31.97
N LEU A 128 9.89 35.43 32.09
CA LEU A 128 8.87 35.95 33.01
C LEU A 128 9.22 35.73 34.48
N LEU A 129 10.02 34.71 34.79
CA LEU A 129 10.48 34.46 36.16
C LEU A 129 11.73 35.27 36.51
N VAL A 130 12.71 35.37 35.61
CA VAL A 130 13.95 36.11 35.90
C VAL A 130 13.70 37.62 35.99
N SER A 131 12.77 38.15 35.19
CA SER A 131 12.41 39.58 35.14
C SER A 131 12.02 40.20 36.49
N PRO A 132 11.02 39.68 37.23
CA PRO A 132 10.59 40.26 38.49
C PRO A 132 11.63 40.10 39.60
N PHE A 133 12.39 39.01 39.63
CA PHE A 133 13.44 38.83 40.65
C PHE A 133 14.63 39.76 40.41
N ALA A 134 15.00 40.01 39.15
CA ALA A 134 16.00 41.03 38.83
C ALA A 134 15.55 42.42 39.28
N LEU A 135 14.27 42.76 39.08
CA LEU A 135 13.70 44.03 39.53
C LEU A 135 13.67 44.13 41.06
N ILE A 136 13.24 43.08 41.75
CA ILE A 136 13.20 43.04 43.23
C ILE A 136 14.61 43.14 43.80
N ALA A 137 15.59 42.45 43.23
CA ALA A 137 16.98 42.56 43.66
C ALA A 137 17.51 43.98 43.49
N LEU A 138 17.16 44.66 42.39
CA LEU A 138 17.49 46.08 42.15
C LEU A 138 16.85 47.02 43.17
N ILE A 139 15.55 46.85 43.45
CA ILE A 139 14.83 47.65 44.45
C ILE A 139 15.41 47.40 45.86
N PHE A 140 15.68 46.14 46.19
CA PHE A 140 16.19 45.78 47.51
C PHE A 140 17.60 46.32 47.73
N THR A 141 18.50 46.16 46.76
CA THR A 141 19.86 46.76 46.84
C THR A 141 19.81 48.29 46.96
N PHE A 142 18.87 48.95 46.27
CA PHE A 142 18.63 50.38 46.44
C PHE A 142 18.19 50.75 47.86
N ILE A 143 17.24 50.01 48.45
CA ILE A 143 16.77 50.23 49.83
C ILE A 143 17.92 50.05 50.83
N LEU A 144 18.68 48.95 50.75
CA LEU A 144 19.79 48.70 51.67
C LEU A 144 20.84 49.80 51.63
N LYS A 145 21.20 50.26 50.42
CA LYS A 145 22.13 51.37 50.24
C LYS A 145 21.59 52.67 50.84
N THR A 146 20.29 52.92 50.75
CA THR A 146 19.66 54.12 51.31
C THR A 146 19.71 54.15 52.84
N PHE A 147 19.59 52.99 53.49
CA PHE A 147 19.60 52.87 54.96
C PHE A 147 20.95 52.48 55.55
N ASN A 148 22.00 52.35 54.73
CA ASN A 148 23.35 51.97 55.15
C ASN A 148 23.40 50.64 55.96
N ILE A 149 22.54 49.68 55.58
CA ILE A 149 22.43 48.39 56.26
C ILE A 149 23.44 47.42 55.64
N GLU A 150 24.40 46.94 56.44
CA GLU A 150 25.31 45.85 56.05
C GLU A 150 24.58 44.51 56.19
N ILE A 151 24.16 43.93 55.05
CA ILE A 151 23.64 42.57 55.03
C ILE A 151 24.77 41.58 54.78
N ASN A 152 24.82 40.53 55.59
CA ASN A 152 25.70 39.40 55.37
C ASN A 152 25.40 38.75 54.00
N ALA A 153 26.41 38.63 53.15
CA ALA A 153 26.32 38.02 51.83
C ALA A 153 25.66 36.64 51.84
N ALA A 154 25.78 35.89 52.94
CA ALA A 154 25.12 34.60 53.12
C ALA A 154 23.58 34.70 53.07
N ILE A 155 22.99 35.74 53.67
CA ILE A 155 21.53 35.92 53.69
C ILE A 155 21.02 36.25 52.28
N ILE A 156 21.74 37.12 51.55
CA ILE A 156 21.43 37.45 50.15
C ILE A 156 21.50 36.18 49.29
N PHE A 157 22.53 35.36 49.48
CA PHE A 157 22.69 34.10 48.76
C PHE A 157 21.52 33.15 49.01
N PHE A 158 21.07 32.97 50.26
CA PHE A 158 19.93 32.11 50.58
C PHE A 158 18.61 32.60 49.98
N ILE A 159 18.37 33.93 49.96
CA ILE A 159 17.17 34.50 49.33
C ILE A 159 17.18 34.24 47.81
N LEU A 160 18.34 34.44 47.16
CA LEU A 160 18.50 34.16 45.74
C LEU A 160 18.32 32.66 45.44
N LEU A 161 18.91 31.78 46.26
CA LEU A 161 18.76 30.32 46.13
C LEU A 161 17.29 29.89 46.28
N PHE A 162 16.57 30.40 47.27
CA PHE A 162 15.17 30.03 47.48
C PHE A 162 14.26 30.53 46.34
N SER A 163 14.49 31.76 45.87
CA SER A 163 13.73 32.33 44.75
C SER A 163 13.92 31.56 43.44
N THR A 164 15.15 31.11 43.15
CA THR A 164 15.46 30.31 41.95
C THR A 164 14.82 28.93 42.02
N VAL A 165 14.91 28.23 43.17
CA VAL A 165 14.26 26.92 43.36
C VAL A 165 12.74 27.03 43.23
N ALA A 166 12.12 28.04 43.86
CA ALA A 166 10.68 28.28 43.75
C ALA A 166 10.25 28.59 42.32
N GLY A 167 11.04 29.39 41.58
CA GLY A 167 10.79 29.69 40.17
C GLY A 167 10.85 28.46 39.27
N ILE A 168 11.82 27.57 39.47
CA ILE A 168 11.93 26.31 38.72
C ILE A 168 10.70 25.41 39.00
N LEU A 169 10.30 25.28 40.27
CA LEU A 169 9.16 24.45 40.65
C LEU A 169 7.84 24.99 40.06
N ALA A 170 7.62 26.30 40.14
CA ALA A 170 6.46 26.97 39.55
C ALA A 170 6.44 26.81 38.03
N SER A 171 7.62 26.93 37.38
CA SER A 171 7.75 26.73 35.93
C SER A 171 7.28 25.35 35.50
N TYR A 172 7.75 24.33 36.21
CA TYR A 172 7.46 22.94 35.90
C TYR A 172 5.95 22.65 36.02
N LEU A 173 5.32 23.13 37.10
CA LEU A 173 3.89 22.94 37.34
C LEU A 173 3.02 23.70 36.31
N LEU A 174 3.36 24.95 36.00
CA LEU A 174 2.65 25.75 35.00
C LEU A 174 2.82 25.17 33.60
N GLY A 175 4.04 24.78 33.22
CA GLY A 175 4.31 24.15 31.92
C GLY A 175 3.51 22.87 31.73
N HIS A 176 3.44 22.01 32.76
CA HIS A 176 2.67 20.78 32.73
C HIS A 176 1.14 21.04 32.66
N TYR A 177 0.64 22.05 33.38
CA TYR A 177 -0.76 22.44 33.32
C TYR A 177 -1.16 23.00 31.95
N PHE A 178 -0.34 23.92 31.41
CA PHE A 178 -0.60 24.54 30.11
C PHE A 178 -0.43 23.57 28.95
N SER A 179 0.56 22.67 28.97
CA SER A 179 0.73 21.66 27.90
C SER A 179 -0.49 20.74 27.81
N LYS A 180 -1.05 20.31 28.95
CA LYS A 180 -2.27 19.50 29.00
C LYS A 180 -3.48 20.25 28.47
N LYS A 181 -3.62 21.53 28.83
CA LYS A 181 -4.74 22.37 28.37
C LYS A 181 -4.62 22.74 26.90
N LEU A 182 -3.42 23.05 26.41
CA LEU A 182 -3.14 23.26 25.00
C LEU A 182 -3.39 21.99 24.21
N ARG A 183 -2.93 20.82 24.65
CA ARG A 183 -3.21 19.54 23.96
C ARG A 183 -4.71 19.28 23.86
N ASN A 184 -5.48 19.60 24.89
CA ASN A 184 -6.94 19.47 24.85
C ASN A 184 -7.63 20.54 23.97
N SER A 185 -7.07 21.75 23.88
CA SER A 185 -7.57 22.83 22.99
C SER A 185 -7.14 22.65 21.53
N LEU A 186 -5.96 22.04 21.31
CA LEU A 186 -5.35 21.68 20.04
C LEU A 186 -5.68 20.23 19.64
N ASN A 187 -6.58 19.56 20.35
CA ASN A 187 -7.54 18.62 19.73
C ASN A 187 -8.48 19.39 18.78
N PHE A 188 -7.90 20.29 17.99
CA PHE A 188 -8.27 20.71 16.66
C PHE A 188 -8.52 19.43 15.89
N ASN A 189 -9.73 18.92 16.02
CA ASN A 189 -10.52 18.18 15.04
C ASN A 189 -9.73 17.65 13.82
N LEU A 190 -8.66 16.88 14.07
CA LEU A 190 -7.85 16.24 13.05
C LEU A 190 -8.64 15.08 12.42
N GLU A 191 -9.67 14.61 13.14
CA GLU A 191 -10.75 13.79 12.60
C GLU A 191 -11.59 14.52 11.53
N ASN A 192 -11.68 15.86 11.59
CA ASN A 192 -12.35 16.71 10.60
C ASN A 192 -11.43 17.25 9.50
N ILE A 193 -10.12 17.03 9.57
CA ILE A 193 -9.34 16.79 8.34
C ILE A 193 -9.69 15.38 7.86
N SER A 194 -10.99 15.22 7.59
CA SER A 194 -11.57 14.02 7.03
C SER A 194 -10.68 13.63 5.87
N LEU A 195 -10.16 12.40 5.97
CA LEU A 195 -9.89 11.52 4.85
C LEU A 195 -10.49 12.12 3.58
N ILE A 196 -9.69 12.89 2.82
CA ILE A 196 -10.11 13.49 1.56
C ILE A 196 -10.67 12.33 0.76
N ASN A 197 -12.00 12.20 0.69
CA ASN A 197 -12.72 10.98 0.34
C ASN A 197 -11.95 10.19 -0.72
N TYR A 198 -11.15 9.21 -0.26
CA TYR A 198 -10.12 8.58 -1.10
C TYR A 198 -10.82 7.64 -2.04
N ARG A 199 -11.14 8.19 -3.21
CA ARG A 199 -11.88 7.48 -4.23
C ARG A 199 -10.86 6.79 -5.13
N PRO A 200 -10.92 5.45 -5.25
CA PRO A 200 -10.07 4.72 -6.17
C PRO A 200 -10.28 5.30 -7.57
N LYS A 201 -9.17 5.58 -8.27
CA LYS A 201 -9.23 6.16 -9.62
C LYS A 201 -9.61 5.11 -10.67
N LEU A 202 -9.24 3.85 -10.41
CA LEU A 202 -9.46 2.72 -11.29
C LEU A 202 -9.71 1.45 -10.46
N LYS A 203 -10.78 0.72 -10.77
CA LYS A 203 -10.97 -0.66 -10.33
C LYS A 203 -11.14 -1.56 -11.53
N ILE A 204 -10.47 -2.71 -11.51
CA ILE A 204 -10.69 -3.79 -12.45
C ILE A 204 -11.54 -4.83 -11.71
N LEU A 205 -12.74 -5.05 -12.22
CA LEU A 205 -13.77 -5.89 -11.64
C LEU A 205 -14.01 -7.09 -12.57
N GLN A 206 -14.69 -8.12 -12.05
CA GLN A 206 -15.00 -9.30 -12.85
C GLN A 206 -15.89 -9.01 -14.08
N THR A 207 -16.72 -7.98 -14.00
CA THR A 207 -17.73 -7.66 -15.02
C THR A 207 -17.34 -6.49 -15.90
N GLY A 208 -16.32 -5.73 -15.50
CA GLY A 208 -15.94 -4.50 -16.17
C GLY A 208 -14.86 -3.70 -15.43
N ILE A 209 -14.79 -2.42 -15.74
CA ILE A 209 -13.81 -1.48 -15.18
C ILE A 209 -14.56 -0.27 -14.61
N GLU A 210 -14.25 0.11 -13.37
CA GLU A 210 -14.74 1.35 -12.75
C GLU A 210 -13.65 2.42 -12.86
N VAL A 211 -13.94 3.51 -13.59
CA VAL A 211 -13.06 4.67 -13.71
C VAL A 211 -13.78 5.89 -13.14
N GLU A 212 -13.22 6.52 -12.10
CA GLU A 212 -13.81 7.70 -11.46
C GLU A 212 -15.30 7.55 -11.13
N LYS A 213 -15.69 6.39 -10.58
CA LYS A 213 -17.07 6.00 -10.24
C LYS A 213 -18.01 5.71 -11.40
N LYS A 214 -17.55 5.80 -12.64
CA LYS A 214 -18.31 5.32 -13.80
C LYS A 214 -17.87 3.90 -14.08
N PHE A 215 -18.84 2.99 -14.03
CA PHE A 215 -18.62 1.58 -14.33
C PHE A 215 -18.87 1.32 -15.82
N TYR A 216 -17.96 0.57 -16.45
CA TYR A 216 -18.02 0.21 -17.86
C TYR A 216 -17.90 -1.31 -18.00
N TYR A 217 -18.88 -1.94 -18.63
CA TYR A 217 -18.86 -3.38 -18.87
C TYR A 217 -17.84 -3.74 -19.95
N TYR A 218 -17.19 -4.91 -19.85
CA TYR A 218 -16.22 -5.32 -20.88
C TYR A 218 -16.84 -5.42 -22.28
N ASN A 219 -18.13 -5.76 -22.38
CA ASN A 219 -18.81 -5.82 -23.67
C ASN A 219 -18.98 -4.44 -24.36
N GLN A 220 -18.76 -3.33 -23.65
CA GLN A 220 -18.75 -1.96 -24.18
C GLN A 220 -17.35 -1.52 -24.62
N ILE A 221 -16.31 -2.16 -24.09
CA ILE A 221 -14.92 -1.82 -24.34
C ILE A 221 -14.46 -2.58 -25.59
N ALA A 222 -13.87 -1.88 -26.54
CA ALA A 222 -13.24 -2.48 -27.70
C ALA A 222 -11.82 -2.94 -27.36
N ARG A 223 -11.03 -2.04 -26.75
CA ARG A 223 -9.61 -2.24 -26.50
C ARG A 223 -9.12 -1.43 -25.31
N ILE A 224 -8.11 -1.93 -24.62
CA ILE A 224 -7.38 -1.22 -23.57
C ILE A 224 -5.92 -1.08 -23.98
N ASN A 225 -5.44 0.15 -24.08
CA ASN A 225 -4.03 0.43 -24.33
C ASN A 225 -3.36 0.91 -23.04
N SER A 226 -2.29 0.26 -22.61
CA SER A 226 -1.50 0.61 -21.44
C SER A 226 -0.09 1.03 -21.85
N TYR A 227 0.29 2.26 -21.52
CA TYR A 227 1.59 2.85 -21.84
C TYR A 227 2.34 3.20 -20.56
N LYS A 228 3.64 2.95 -20.50
CA LYS A 228 4.52 3.53 -19.48
C LYS A 228 5.27 4.73 -20.06
N THR A 229 5.04 5.91 -19.50
CA THR A 229 5.67 7.18 -19.91
C THR A 229 6.46 7.73 -18.73
N GLY A 230 7.74 7.37 -18.64
CA GLY A 230 8.59 7.74 -17.51
C GLY A 230 8.11 7.13 -16.19
N LYS A 231 7.73 7.99 -15.24
CA LYS A 231 7.22 7.60 -13.90
C LYS A 231 5.70 7.46 -13.84
N ASN A 232 4.99 7.52 -14.97
CA ASN A 232 3.54 7.38 -15.03
C ASN A 232 3.14 6.25 -15.99
N HIS A 233 2.04 5.59 -15.66
CA HIS A 233 1.28 4.75 -16.56
C HIS A 233 0.10 5.51 -17.10
N LYS A 234 -0.13 5.40 -18.40
CA LYS A 234 -1.29 5.93 -19.09
C LYS A 234 -2.12 4.75 -19.58
N LEU A 235 -3.38 4.70 -19.18
CA LEU A 235 -4.36 3.72 -19.63
C LEU A 235 -5.39 4.43 -20.50
N ALA A 236 -5.48 4.02 -21.76
CA ALA A 236 -6.51 4.47 -22.69
C ALA A 236 -7.50 3.32 -22.93
N ILE A 237 -8.75 3.53 -22.53
CA ILE A 237 -9.85 2.58 -22.71
C ILE A 237 -10.65 3.07 -23.92
N GLU A 238 -10.56 2.33 -25.02
CA GLU A 238 -11.28 2.59 -26.26
C GLU A 238 -12.57 1.76 -26.28
N PHE A 239 -13.69 2.44 -26.53
CA PHE A 239 -15.02 1.85 -26.52
C PHE A 239 -15.49 1.52 -27.94
N LYS A 240 -16.48 0.62 -28.06
CA LYS A 240 -16.96 0.13 -29.36
C LYS A 240 -17.62 1.21 -30.24
N ASP A 241 -18.16 2.24 -29.62
CA ASP A 241 -18.68 3.46 -30.26
C ASP A 241 -17.58 4.50 -30.55
N LYS A 242 -16.30 4.11 -30.43
CA LYS A 242 -15.10 4.90 -30.71
C LYS A 242 -14.82 6.07 -29.76
N HIS A 243 -15.53 6.18 -28.63
CA HIS A 243 -15.08 7.10 -27.57
C HIS A 243 -13.89 6.51 -26.81
N THR A 244 -13.04 7.37 -26.24
CA THR A 244 -11.84 6.94 -25.50
C THR A 244 -11.73 7.66 -24.17
N ILE A 245 -11.49 6.91 -23.11
CA ILE A 245 -11.17 7.47 -21.78
C ILE A 245 -9.71 7.22 -21.49
N THR A 246 -8.97 8.30 -21.20
CA THR A 246 -7.55 8.23 -20.83
C THR A 246 -7.37 8.56 -19.36
N LYS A 247 -6.58 7.75 -18.66
CA LYS A 247 -6.19 7.99 -17.26
C LYS A 247 -4.72 7.75 -17.03
N GLU A 248 -4.11 8.65 -16.26
CA GLU A 248 -2.74 8.53 -15.83
C GLU A 248 -2.68 8.19 -14.33
N PHE A 249 -1.79 7.28 -13.98
CA PHE A 249 -1.49 6.88 -12.61
C PHE A 249 0.02 6.73 -12.45
N PRO A 250 0.56 6.95 -11.24
CA PRO A 250 2.00 6.83 -11.01
C PRO A 250 2.46 5.39 -11.26
N ALA A 251 3.46 5.24 -12.15
CA ALA A 251 4.24 4.04 -12.33
C ALA A 251 5.32 3.99 -11.25
N LYS A 252 5.13 3.11 -10.28
CA LYS A 252 6.10 2.87 -9.23
C LYS A 252 7.14 1.85 -9.66
N ASP A 253 7.95 1.40 -8.72
CA ASP A 253 8.76 0.21 -8.90
C ASP A 253 7.93 -0.97 -9.42
N TYR A 254 8.62 -1.88 -10.09
CA TYR A 254 8.05 -3.07 -10.73
C TYR A 254 7.19 -3.91 -9.78
N GLU A 255 7.60 -4.08 -8.51
CA GLU A 255 6.88 -4.91 -7.54
C GLU A 255 5.50 -4.34 -7.21
N ARG A 256 5.36 -3.01 -7.19
CA ARG A 256 4.09 -2.34 -6.94
C ARG A 256 3.19 -2.28 -8.17
N THR A 257 3.74 -2.27 -9.38
CA THR A 257 2.96 -2.26 -10.63
C THR A 257 2.56 -3.66 -11.10
N LYS A 258 3.25 -4.71 -10.63
CA LYS A 258 2.97 -6.11 -10.98
C LYS A 258 1.51 -6.55 -10.76
N PRO A 259 0.83 -6.26 -9.63
CA PRO A 259 -0.57 -6.64 -9.45
C PRO A 259 -1.51 -5.97 -10.47
N PHE A 260 -1.20 -4.74 -10.89
CA PHE A 260 -1.96 -4.06 -11.94
C PHE A 260 -1.86 -4.79 -13.29
N TYR A 261 -0.67 -5.26 -13.66
CA TYR A 261 -0.48 -6.04 -14.89
C TYR A 261 -1.20 -7.37 -14.87
N LEU A 262 -1.20 -8.07 -13.73
CA LEU A 262 -1.97 -9.31 -13.56
C LEU A 262 -3.48 -9.05 -13.67
N ALA A 263 -3.96 -7.91 -13.19
CA ALA A 263 -5.36 -7.52 -13.32
C ALA A 263 -5.73 -7.14 -14.77
N LEU A 264 -4.83 -6.45 -15.50
CA LEU A 264 -5.01 -6.25 -16.93
C LEU A 264 -5.02 -7.58 -17.68
N ALA A 265 -4.07 -8.47 -17.40
CA ALA A 265 -4.04 -9.81 -17.99
C ALA A 265 -5.36 -10.56 -17.80
N TRP A 266 -5.96 -10.42 -16.61
CA TRP A 266 -7.27 -10.98 -16.34
C TRP A 266 -8.37 -10.35 -17.23
N ALA A 267 -8.37 -9.02 -17.38
CA ALA A 267 -9.29 -8.33 -18.27
C ALA A 267 -9.17 -8.79 -19.74
N ALA A 268 -7.99 -9.27 -20.16
CA ALA A 268 -7.76 -9.78 -21.51
C ALA A 268 -8.66 -10.97 -21.89
N GLN A 269 -9.28 -11.64 -20.91
CA GLN A 269 -10.32 -12.66 -21.14
C GLN A 269 -11.58 -12.09 -21.81
N PHE A 270 -11.76 -10.78 -21.82
CA PHE A 270 -12.98 -10.13 -22.33
C PHE A 270 -12.69 -9.01 -23.35
N VAL A 271 -11.51 -8.39 -23.28
CA VAL A 271 -11.15 -7.23 -24.10
C VAL A 271 -9.74 -7.38 -24.66
N GLU A 272 -9.47 -6.80 -25.82
CA GLU A 272 -8.12 -6.74 -26.37
C GLU A 272 -7.26 -5.76 -25.56
N ILE A 273 -6.03 -6.15 -25.24
CA ILE A 273 -5.10 -5.33 -24.45
C ILE A 273 -3.80 -5.13 -25.21
N ASN A 274 -3.43 -3.88 -25.45
CA ASN A 274 -2.14 -3.51 -25.99
C ASN A 274 -1.27 -2.94 -24.88
N PHE A 275 -0.10 -3.54 -24.69
CA PHE A 275 0.83 -3.17 -23.64
C PHE A 275 2.14 -2.64 -24.22
N TYR A 276 2.53 -1.46 -23.75
CA TYR A 276 3.73 -0.75 -24.20
C TYR A 276 4.56 -0.34 -22.98
N THR A 277 5.74 -0.92 -22.84
CA THR A 277 6.72 -0.56 -21.81
C THR A 277 8.13 -0.55 -22.38
N ARG A 278 9.03 0.18 -21.71
CA ARG A 278 10.48 0.11 -21.92
C ARG A 278 11.20 -0.61 -20.77
N ASP A 279 10.48 -1.01 -19.73
CA ASP A 279 11.05 -1.73 -18.59
C ASP A 279 11.11 -3.22 -18.91
N GLU A 280 12.32 -3.77 -19.00
CA GLU A 280 12.55 -5.18 -19.38
C GLU A 280 11.83 -6.18 -18.47
N ARG A 281 11.66 -5.88 -17.17
CA ARG A 281 10.98 -6.78 -16.22
C ARG A 281 9.48 -6.81 -16.48
N GLU A 282 8.90 -5.65 -16.74
CA GLU A 282 7.48 -5.53 -17.09
C GLU A 282 7.20 -6.17 -18.44
N TYR A 283 8.08 -5.96 -19.41
CA TYR A 283 8.01 -6.59 -20.71
C TYR A 283 8.06 -8.11 -20.58
N GLY A 284 9.07 -8.65 -19.87
CA GLY A 284 9.21 -10.09 -19.66
C GLY A 284 7.98 -10.71 -18.98
N LEU A 285 7.42 -10.04 -17.96
CA LEU A 285 6.18 -10.46 -17.33
C LEU A 285 5.02 -10.49 -18.34
N MET A 286 4.79 -9.39 -19.06
CA MET A 286 3.67 -9.31 -19.99
C MET A 286 3.82 -10.26 -21.18
N LYS A 287 5.04 -10.50 -21.66
CA LYS A 287 5.32 -11.49 -22.71
C LYS A 287 5.08 -12.92 -22.22
N SER A 288 5.40 -13.21 -20.96
CA SER A 288 5.08 -14.51 -20.35
C SER A 288 3.56 -14.72 -20.25
N ILE A 289 2.81 -13.66 -19.97
CA ILE A 289 1.36 -13.67 -19.90
C ILE A 289 0.75 -13.82 -21.30
N GLU A 290 1.21 -13.06 -22.30
CA GLU A 290 0.71 -13.09 -23.68
C GLU A 290 0.62 -14.52 -24.24
N LYS A 291 1.64 -15.36 -23.97
CA LYS A 291 1.67 -16.77 -24.38
C LYS A 291 0.45 -17.57 -23.89
N ASN A 292 -0.16 -17.16 -22.78
CA ASN A 292 -1.30 -17.84 -22.17
C ASN A 292 -2.67 -17.27 -22.62
N TYR A 293 -2.71 -16.16 -23.37
CA TYR A 293 -3.96 -15.42 -23.64
C TYR A 293 -4.37 -15.34 -25.12
N ALA A 294 -3.99 -16.33 -25.93
CA ALA A 294 -4.51 -16.58 -27.29
C ALA A 294 -4.64 -15.33 -28.19
N GLY A 295 -3.65 -14.43 -28.16
CA GLY A 295 -3.61 -13.24 -29.02
C GLY A 295 -4.51 -12.08 -28.58
N ARG A 296 -5.04 -12.09 -27.36
CA ARG A 296 -5.79 -10.94 -26.80
C ARG A 296 -4.92 -9.93 -26.08
N ILE A 297 -3.65 -10.26 -25.87
CA ILE A 297 -2.65 -9.36 -25.30
C ILE A 297 -1.58 -9.17 -26.35
N TRP A 298 -1.29 -7.93 -26.69
CA TRP A 298 -0.22 -7.55 -27.60
C TRP A 298 0.84 -6.79 -26.83
N VAL A 299 2.03 -7.36 -26.71
CA VAL A 299 3.16 -6.71 -26.04
C VAL A 299 4.13 -6.22 -27.10
N ALA A 300 4.24 -4.90 -27.24
CA ALA A 300 5.11 -4.28 -28.22
C ALA A 300 6.38 -3.73 -27.56
N ASP A 301 7.52 -4.14 -28.09
CA ASP A 301 8.81 -3.49 -27.85
C ASP A 301 8.83 -2.19 -28.64
N ASN A 302 8.88 -1.06 -27.93
CA ASN A 302 8.97 0.29 -28.47
C ASN A 302 7.67 0.89 -29.01
N PHE A 303 7.10 1.79 -28.21
CA PHE A 303 6.22 2.83 -28.73
C PHE A 303 7.07 3.93 -29.38
N ILE A 304 7.00 4.05 -30.72
CA ILE A 304 7.36 5.29 -31.41
C ILE A 304 6.11 6.17 -31.30
N ALA A 305 6.10 7.08 -30.32
CA ALA A 305 5.09 8.13 -30.31
C ALA A 305 5.29 8.97 -31.57
N SER A 306 4.35 8.86 -32.51
CA SER A 306 4.18 9.85 -33.57
C SER A 306 3.40 11.03 -33.04
#